data_AF-Q46YF2-F1
#
_entry.id   AF-Q46YF2-F1
#
_cell.length_a   1.000
_cell.length_b   1.000
_cell.length_c   1.000
_cell.angle_alpha   90.00
_cell.angle_beta   90.00
_cell.angle_gamma   90.00
#
_symmetry.space_group_name_H-M   'P 1'
#
loop_
_entity.id
_entity.type
_entity.pdbx_description
1 polymer ?
#
loop_
_entity_poly.entity_id
_entity_poly.type
_entity_poly.pdbx_seq_one_letter_code
_entity_poly.pdbx_strand_id
1 'polypeptide(L)'
;MAQTEWRVEAYRDMDVYVLVTQQHESDDGVVSVGSSSTYWGYEVRVGQEGADPADAGDMELLVSGTQHFATRHAAEVAAFSAGYALVDRIIGSAR
;
A
#
# COMPACT_ATOMS: atom_id res chain seq x y z
N MET A 1 -0.84 -20.24 -3.34
CA MET A 1 -1.78 -19.19 -3.77
C MET A 1 -1.72 -18.10 -2.71
N ALA A 2 -0.80 -17.14 -2.84
CA ALA A 2 -0.71 -16.03 -1.89
C ALA A 2 -1.95 -15.17 -2.14
N GLN A 3 -2.89 -15.18 -1.18
CA GLN A 3 -4.08 -14.35 -1.26
C GLN A 3 -3.60 -12.91 -1.06
N THR A 4 -3.55 -12.17 -2.16
CA THR A 4 -3.34 -10.73 -2.19
C THR A 4 -4.56 -10.07 -1.55
N GLU A 5 -4.63 -10.13 -0.22
CA GLU A 5 -5.78 -9.70 0.57
C GLU A 5 -5.72 -8.18 0.74
N TRP A 6 -6.43 -7.48 -0.14
CA TRP A 6 -6.71 -6.07 0.00
C TRP A 6 -7.54 -5.84 1.26
N ARG A 7 -7.04 -5.03 2.17
CA ARG A 7 -7.80 -4.54 3.31
C ARG A 7 -8.45 -3.22 2.92
N VAL A 8 -9.77 -3.16 2.98
CA VAL A 8 -10.53 -1.94 2.71
C VAL A 8 -10.98 -1.31 4.02
N GLU A 9 -10.90 0.01 4.11
CA GLU A 9 -11.52 0.78 5.18
C GLU A 9 -12.13 2.08 4.65
N ALA A 10 -13.39 2.33 5.00
CA ALA A 10 -14.07 3.56 4.65
C ALA A 10 -13.60 4.72 5.55
N TYR A 11 -13.15 5.81 4.92
CA TYR A 11 -12.71 7.03 5.56
C TYR A 11 -13.21 8.26 4.80
N ARG A 12 -14.03 9.09 5.48
CA ARG A 12 -14.59 10.35 4.93
C ARG A 12 -15.25 10.21 3.55
N ASP A 13 -16.20 9.27 3.41
CA ASP A 13 -16.95 9.02 2.16
C ASP A 13 -16.12 8.40 1.02
N MET A 14 -14.87 8.01 1.31
CA MET A 14 -13.97 7.31 0.40
C MET A 14 -13.56 5.96 0.97
N ASP A 15 -13.26 5.00 0.10
CA ASP A 15 -12.67 3.73 0.50
C ASP A 15 -11.15 3.75 0.33
N VAL A 16 -10.45 3.36 1.40
CA VAL A 16 -8.99 3.22 1.43
C VAL A 16 -8.66 1.74 1.32
N TYR A 17 -8.11 1.33 0.17
CA TYR A 17 -7.68 -0.03 -0.11
C TYR A 17 -6.19 -0.15 0.15
N VAL A 18 -5.81 -0.97 1.12
CA VAL A 18 -4.41 -1.24 1.48
C VAL A 18 -4.05 -2.66 1.08
N LEU A 19 -2.95 -2.79 0.36
CA LEU A 19 -2.31 -4.06 0.08
C LEU A 19 -0.89 -4.05 0.62
N VAL A 20 -0.60 -5.00 1.50
CA VAL A 20 0.75 -5.20 2.04
C VAL A 20 1.37 -6.41 1.37
N THR A 21 2.49 -6.19 0.67
CA THR A 21 3.21 -7.25 -0.03
C THR A 21 4.54 -7.49 0.63
N GLN A 22 4.87 -8.77 0.82
CA GLN A 22 6.22 -9.15 1.20
C GLN A 22 7.10 -9.01 -0.03
N GLN A 23 8.10 -8.14 0.05
CA GLN A 23 9.11 -8.00 -0.97
C GLN A 23 10.36 -8.74 -0.54
N HIS A 24 10.95 -9.43 -1.50
CA HIS A 24 12.22 -10.11 -1.34
C HIS A 24 13.19 -9.42 -2.28
N GLU A 25 14.33 -8.96 -1.76
CA GLU A 25 15.45 -8.54 -2.59
C GLU A 25 15.94 -9.80 -3.33
N SER A 26 15.37 -10.02 -4.49
CA SER A 26 15.82 -11.03 -5.44
C SER A 26 15.51 -10.47 -6.80
N ASP A 27 16.37 -9.58 -7.26
CA ASP A 27 16.63 -9.50 -8.68
C ASP A 27 18.06 -9.04 -8.95
N ASP A 28 18.69 -9.71 -9.89
CA ASP A 28 20.05 -9.52 -10.43
C ASP A 28 21.26 -10.13 -9.67
N GLY A 29 21.47 -11.43 -9.89
CA GLY A 29 22.79 -11.92 -10.33
C GLY A 29 23.98 -11.96 -9.36
N VAL A 30 23.92 -11.42 -8.15
CA VAL A 30 25.00 -11.55 -7.15
C VAL A 30 24.42 -11.98 -5.80
N VAL A 31 24.57 -13.27 -5.53
CA VAL A 31 24.33 -13.87 -4.22
C VAL A 31 25.36 -13.35 -3.22
N SER A 32 25.06 -12.21 -2.58
CA SER A 32 25.68 -11.90 -1.29
C SER A 32 25.03 -12.79 -0.24
N VAL A 33 25.67 -13.94 0.01
CA VAL A 33 25.41 -14.81 1.15
C VAL A 33 25.61 -14.00 2.42
N GLY A 34 24.54 -13.41 2.96
CA GLY A 34 24.65 -12.65 4.20
C GLY A 34 23.40 -11.92 4.69
N SER A 35 22.46 -11.51 3.82
CA SER A 35 21.29 -10.77 4.30
C SER A 35 20.08 -10.97 3.39
N SER A 36 19.44 -12.13 3.49
CA SER A 36 18.05 -12.31 3.03
C SER A 36 17.11 -11.55 3.97
N SER A 37 17.20 -10.23 3.96
CA SER A 37 16.28 -9.38 4.73
C SER A 37 14.97 -9.34 3.96
N THR A 38 14.03 -10.18 4.35
CA THR A 38 12.64 -10.03 3.95
C THR A 38 12.12 -8.68 4.43
N TYR A 39 11.65 -7.84 3.51
CA TYR A 39 11.01 -6.57 3.85
C TYR A 39 9.57 -6.55 3.35
N TRP A 40 8.79 -5.64 3.93
CA TRP A 40 7.39 -5.46 3.60
C TRP A 40 7.24 -4.10 2.93
N GLY A 41 6.57 -4.08 1.79
CA GLY A 41 6.09 -2.89 1.12
C GLY A 41 4.57 -2.80 1.23
N TYR A 42 4.03 -1.65 0.88
CA TYR A 42 2.59 -1.46 0.80
C TYR A 42 2.20 -0.69 -0.46
N GLU A 43 0.96 -0.92 -0.89
CA GLU A 43 0.26 -0.19 -1.92
C GLU A 43 -1.08 0.28 -1.33
N VAL A 44 -1.40 1.54 -1.55
CA VAL A 44 -2.65 2.17 -1.13
C VAL A 44 -3.35 2.67 -2.38
N ARG A 45 -4.63 2.35 -2.50
CA ARG A 45 -5.52 2.93 -3.50
C ARG A 45 -6.67 3.62 -2.78
N VAL A 46 -7.02 4.82 -3.21
CA VAL A 46 -8.15 5.57 -2.66
C VAL A 46 -9.14 5.84 -3.79
N GLY A 47 -10.39 5.48 -3.56
CA GLY A 47 -11.49 5.63 -4.51
C GLY A 47 -12.81 5.98 -3.82
N GLN A 48 -13.85 6.20 -4.63
CA GLN A 48 -15.21 6.31 -4.11
C GLN A 48 -15.67 5.01 -3.45
N GLU A 49 -16.62 5.11 -2.52
CA GLU A 49 -17.20 3.94 -1.85
C GLU A 49 -17.67 2.89 -2.87
N GLY A 50 -17.20 1.65 -2.71
CA GLY A 50 -17.55 0.54 -3.61
C GLY A 50 -16.81 0.51 -4.95
N ALA A 51 -15.78 1.34 -5.14
CA ALA A 51 -14.91 1.26 -6.31
C ALA A 51 -14.17 -0.09 -6.36
N ASP A 52 -14.02 -0.65 -7.56
CA ASP A 52 -13.24 -1.87 -7.74
C ASP A 52 -11.75 -1.55 -7.58
N PRO A 53 -11.04 -2.07 -6.55
CA PRO A 53 -9.61 -1.78 -6.34
C PRO A 53 -8.74 -2.25 -7.51
N ALA A 54 -9.26 -3.10 -8.41
CA ALA A 54 -8.60 -3.52 -9.63
C ALA A 54 -8.66 -2.50 -10.78
N ASP A 55 -9.65 -1.58 -10.77
CA ASP A 55 -9.85 -0.57 -11.81
C ASP A 55 -9.13 0.74 -11.45
N ALA A 56 -7.81 0.73 -11.55
CA ALA A 56 -6.94 1.85 -11.14
C ALA A 56 -7.10 3.15 -11.96
N GLY A 57 -8.07 3.23 -12.88
CA GLY A 57 -8.21 4.33 -13.83
C GLY A 57 -8.60 5.67 -13.19
N ASP A 58 -9.38 5.64 -12.10
CA ASP A 58 -9.89 6.84 -11.42
C ASP A 58 -9.47 6.90 -9.93
N MET A 59 -8.60 5.98 -9.49
CA MET A 59 -8.16 5.91 -8.10
C MET A 59 -6.78 6.53 -7.90
N GLU A 60 -6.63 7.27 -6.81
CA GLU A 60 -5.32 7.77 -6.39
C GLU A 60 -4.50 6.60 -5.82
N LEU A 61 -3.36 6.34 -6.44
CA LEU A 61 -2.43 5.27 -6.06
C LEU A 61 -1.23 5.83 -5.31
N LEU A 62 -0.93 5.26 -4.14
CA LEU A 62 0.25 5.56 -3.36
C LEU A 62 0.98 4.26 -3.01
N VAL A 63 2.24 4.16 -3.41
CA VAL A 63 3.10 3.01 -3.11
C VAL A 63 4.19 3.39 -2.12
N SER A 64 4.59 2.45 -1.27
CA SER A 64 5.67 2.61 -0.28
C SER A 64 7.01 3.01 -0.92
N GLY A 65 7.21 2.68 -2.19
CA GLY A 65 8.44 3.03 -2.94
C GLY A 65 9.67 2.38 -2.32
N THR A 66 10.62 3.20 -1.86
CA THR A 66 11.86 2.76 -1.20
C THR A 66 11.73 2.55 0.31
N GLN A 67 10.55 2.82 0.90
CA GLN A 67 10.31 2.55 2.32
C GLN A 67 10.07 1.07 2.52
N HIS A 68 10.97 0.43 3.28
CA HIS A 68 10.95 -1.00 3.57
C HIS A 68 10.65 -1.20 5.06
N PHE A 69 9.66 -2.03 5.37
CA PHE A 69 9.28 -2.31 6.76
C PHE A 69 9.76 -3.70 7.19
N ALA A 70 10.19 -3.81 8.45
CA ALA A 70 10.66 -5.07 9.02
C ALA A 70 9.52 -6.08 9.28
N THR A 71 8.28 -5.61 9.44
CA THR A 71 7.11 -6.46 9.73
C THR A 71 5.90 -6.07 8.88
N ARG A 72 5.05 -7.05 8.58
CA ARG A 72 3.76 -6.82 7.88
C ARG A 72 2.90 -5.78 8.59
N HIS A 73 2.84 -5.85 9.91
CA HIS A 73 2.01 -4.94 10.71
C HIS A 73 2.52 -3.50 10.64
N ALA A 74 3.84 -3.28 10.65
CA ALA A 74 4.40 -1.94 10.50
C ALA A 74 4.09 -1.34 9.12
N ALA A 75 4.19 -2.15 8.05
CA ALA A 75 3.78 -1.75 6.71
C ALA A 75 2.29 -1.43 6.63
N GLU A 76 1.44 -2.25 7.27
CA GLU A 76 0.00 -2.04 7.31
C GLU A 76 -0.39 -0.72 8.00
N VAL A 77 0.17 -0.45 9.18
CA VAL A 77 -0.08 0.80 9.92
C VAL A 77 0.38 2.01 9.12
N ALA A 78 1.56 1.92 8.50
CA ALA A 78 2.07 2.99 7.64
C ALA A 78 1.19 3.21 6.40
N ALA A 79 0.70 2.14 5.78
CA ALA A 79 -0.18 2.18 4.62
C ALA A 79 -1.50 2.87 4.94
N PHE A 80 -2.17 2.48 6.03
CA PHE A 80 -3.40 3.14 6.47
C PHE A 80 -3.16 4.62 6.77
N SER A 81 -2.09 4.94 7.51
CA SER A 81 -1.74 6.33 7.80
C SER A 81 -1.49 7.15 6.53
N ALA A 82 -0.83 6.58 5.52
CA ALA A 82 -0.61 7.22 4.23
C ALA A 82 -1.92 7.38 3.44
N GLY A 83 -2.80 6.38 3.50
CA GLY A 83 -4.12 6.41 2.88
C GLY A 83 -5.03 7.49 3.45
N TYR A 84 -5.10 7.65 4.77
CA TYR A 84 -5.88 8.75 5.36
C TYR A 84 -5.32 10.12 4.98
N ALA A 85 -3.99 10.27 4.94
CA ALA A 85 -3.34 11.51 4.53
C ALA A 85 -3.62 11.82 3.05
N LEU A 86 -3.69 10.80 2.20
CA LEU A 86 -4.07 10.93 0.79
C LEU A 86 -5.53 11.38 0.66
N VAL A 87 -6.47 10.74 1.38
CA VAL A 87 -7.87 11.18 1.44
C VAL A 87 -7.98 12.63 1.92
N ASP A 88 -7.29 12.99 3.00
CA ASP A 88 -7.31 14.37 3.53
C ASP A 88 -6.75 15.37 2.52
N ARG A 89 -5.73 15.00 1.73
CA ARG A 89 -5.25 15.82 0.62
C ARG A 89 -6.31 15.96 -0.48
N ILE A 90 -6.97 14.88 -0.89
CA ILE A 90 -7.98 14.92 -1.96
C ILE A 90 -9.16 15.81 -1.55
N ILE A 91 -9.70 15.59 -0.35
CA ILE A 91 -10.81 16.38 0.21
C ILE A 91 -10.38 17.81 0.54
N GLY A 92 -9.19 17.98 1.11
CA GLY A 92 -8.64 19.27 1.54
C GLY A 92 -8.18 20.16 0.39
N SER A 93 -7.73 19.57 -0.72
CA SER A 93 -7.36 20.29 -1.95
C SER A 93 -8.58 20.72 -2.77
N ALA A 94 -9.78 20.24 -2.45
CA ALA A 94 -11.03 20.60 -3.12
C ALA A 94 -11.66 21.93 -2.59
N ARG A 95 -10.90 22.79 -1.91
CA ARG A 95 -11.38 24.07 -1.35
C ARG A 95 -10.69 25.28 -1.93
#